data_AF-A0A2N2F8Q9-F1
#
_entry.id   AF-A0A2N2F8Q9-F1
#
_cell.length_a   1.000
_cell.length_b   1.000
_cell.length_c   1.000
_cell.angle_alpha   90.00
_cell.angle_beta   90.00
_cell.angle_gamma   90.00
#
_symmetry.space_group_name_H-M   'P 1'
#
loop_
_entity.id
_entity.type
_entity.pdbx_description
1 polymer ?
#
loop_
_entity_poly.entity_id
_entity_poly.type
_entity_poly.pdbx_seq_one_letter_code
_entity_poly.pdbx_strand_id
1 'polypeptide(L)'
;RRIQISSIKNIDAFSTTEVISSRDSEMADMFLVEVNRGCPHRCRFCAAGHVYAPPRFRSYGEIISAVDYGLHIKKKIGLVGTAVSDHPDLVKICRYIVDHNAQVGVGSLRLDRIDEKMVDLLKTGGIETVALAPEAGSQRLRDLLGKGISLDDILNAARLLIEKEISNLRLYFMVGLPTEEDDDIDAIIDLAQKIQHSALSHTCGKRKFRRITLSLNQFIPKPRTPLQWCALENVQDVGKKIKKIAHVFRQDRQINVIADVPKWNYVQALLSLGDRRVGDILLAVHRQNGNWMRALKDININPDFYVYREKDLNEILPWDIIDIGMSPKKLRREYEKALAGHHEPKL
;
A
#
# COMPACT_ATOMS: atom_id res chain seq x y z
N ARG A 1 -9.81 18.16 25.60
CA ARG A 1 -10.42 16.82 25.78
C ARG A 1 -10.07 15.98 24.55
N ARG A 2 -9.50 14.78 24.70
CA ARG A 2 -9.26 13.87 23.56
C ARG A 2 -10.57 13.19 23.15
N ILE A 3 -10.79 13.05 21.85
CA ILE A 3 -11.86 12.27 21.22
C ILE A 3 -11.43 10.82 21.28
N GLN A 4 -12.17 9.99 22.01
CA GLN A 4 -11.90 8.56 22.11
C GLN A 4 -12.53 7.83 20.93
N ILE A 5 -11.73 7.10 20.14
CA ILE A 5 -12.26 6.20 19.11
C ILE A 5 -12.60 4.86 19.74
N SER A 6 -13.88 4.46 19.66
CA SER A 6 -14.32 3.13 20.04
C SER A 6 -14.23 2.20 18.84
N SER A 7 -13.27 1.27 18.85
CA SER A 7 -13.21 0.24 17.82
C SER A 7 -14.34 -0.78 18.00
N ILE A 8 -15.02 -1.12 16.90
CA ILE A 8 -16.06 -2.16 16.93
C ILE A 8 -15.38 -3.51 17.20
N LYS A 9 -15.79 -4.19 18.27
CA LYS A 9 -15.17 -5.46 18.70
C LYS A 9 -15.60 -6.62 17.80
N ASN A 10 -16.91 -6.80 17.65
CA ASN A 10 -17.48 -7.83 16.79
C ASN A 10 -17.84 -7.22 15.44
N ILE A 11 -17.01 -7.46 14.42
CA ILE A 11 -17.31 -6.96 13.07
C ILE A 11 -18.40 -7.78 12.38
N ASP A 12 -18.66 -9.01 12.81
CA ASP A 12 -19.75 -9.85 12.29
C ASP A 12 -21.15 -9.32 12.66
N ALA A 13 -21.26 -8.37 13.60
CA ALA A 13 -22.55 -7.82 14.01
C ALA A 13 -23.26 -6.96 12.95
N PHE A 14 -22.64 -6.73 11.79
CA PHE A 14 -23.19 -5.95 10.68
C PHE A 14 -22.56 -6.38 9.36
N SER A 15 -23.33 -6.32 8.28
CA SER A 15 -22.83 -6.57 6.93
C SER A 15 -21.97 -5.40 6.43
N THR A 16 -20.91 -5.72 5.69
CA THR A 16 -20.03 -4.74 5.02
C THR A 16 -19.71 -5.21 3.61
N THR A 17 -20.77 -5.26 2.80
CA THR A 17 -20.67 -5.51 1.37
C THR A 17 -20.84 -4.21 0.58
N GLU A 18 -20.58 -4.27 -0.72
CA GLU A 18 -20.87 -3.18 -1.63
C GLU A 18 -22.33 -2.73 -1.53
N VAL A 19 -22.55 -1.45 -1.20
CA VAL A 19 -23.88 -0.81 -1.16
C VAL A 19 -24.09 0.14 -2.35
N ILE A 20 -23.00 0.68 -2.91
CA ILE A 20 -23.02 1.59 -4.05
C ILE A 20 -22.21 0.94 -5.17
N SER A 21 -22.88 0.63 -6.28
CA SER A 21 -22.26 0.10 -7.49
C SER A 21 -22.43 1.11 -8.64
N SER A 22 -21.32 1.47 -9.29
CA SER A 22 -21.32 2.30 -10.50
C SER A 22 -20.36 1.73 -11.54
N ARG A 23 -20.70 1.88 -12.82
CA ARG A 23 -19.81 1.53 -13.94
C ARG A 23 -18.53 2.36 -13.96
N ASP A 24 -18.57 3.56 -13.38
CA ASP A 24 -17.43 4.49 -13.30
C ASP A 24 -16.57 4.26 -12.05
N SER A 25 -16.89 3.25 -11.23
CA SER A 25 -16.08 2.93 -10.04
C SER A 25 -14.84 2.10 -10.41
N GLU A 26 -13.74 2.29 -9.67
CA GLU A 26 -12.45 1.61 -9.91
C GLU A 26 -12.54 0.07 -9.91
N MET A 27 -13.52 -0.51 -9.21
CA MET A 27 -13.73 -1.96 -9.10
C MET A 27 -15.12 -2.37 -9.60
N ALA A 28 -15.63 -1.68 -10.63
CA ALA A 28 -16.99 -1.86 -11.14
C ALA A 28 -17.32 -3.31 -11.56
N ASP A 29 -16.31 -4.10 -11.95
CA ASP A 29 -16.45 -5.48 -12.38
C ASP A 29 -16.62 -6.49 -11.22
N MET A 30 -16.42 -6.07 -9.97
CA MET A 30 -16.44 -6.94 -8.79
C MET A 30 -17.52 -6.56 -7.79
N PHE A 31 -18.10 -7.54 -7.12
CA PHE A 31 -18.90 -7.32 -5.91
C PHE A 31 -17.98 -7.35 -4.70
N LEU A 32 -17.93 -6.25 -3.94
CA LEU A 32 -16.95 -6.11 -2.86
C LEU A 32 -17.47 -6.68 -1.53
N VAL A 33 -16.64 -7.49 -0.88
CA VAL A 33 -16.89 -8.08 0.44
C VAL A 33 -15.73 -7.74 1.35
N GLU A 34 -15.97 -6.94 2.39
CA GLU A 34 -14.95 -6.63 3.38
C GLU A 34 -14.72 -7.83 4.31
N VAL A 35 -13.50 -8.37 4.36
CA VAL A 35 -13.16 -9.57 5.13
C VAL A 35 -12.47 -9.28 6.46
N ASN A 36 -11.85 -8.10 6.63
CA ASN A 36 -11.11 -7.78 7.84
C ASN A 36 -10.89 -6.26 8.06
N ARG A 37 -10.73 -5.88 9.34
CA ARG A 37 -10.34 -4.52 9.78
C ARG A 37 -9.12 -4.55 10.68
N GLY A 38 -8.16 -3.66 10.43
CA GLY A 38 -6.88 -3.64 11.13
C GLY A 38 -5.89 -4.65 10.55
N CYS A 39 -4.60 -4.44 10.83
CA CYS A 39 -3.53 -5.25 10.28
C CYS A 39 -2.53 -5.63 11.40
N PRO A 40 -2.10 -6.91 11.50
CA PRO A 40 -1.21 -7.35 12.57
C PRO A 40 0.24 -6.84 12.41
N HIS A 41 0.65 -6.48 11.18
CA HIS A 41 2.05 -6.24 10.82
C HIS A 41 2.62 -4.89 11.25
N ARG A 42 1.76 -3.89 11.54
CA ARG A 42 2.14 -2.57 12.10
C ARG A 42 3.32 -1.86 11.39
N CYS A 43 3.42 -1.96 10.07
CA CYS A 43 4.45 -1.26 9.29
C CYS A 43 4.50 0.23 9.64
N ARG A 44 5.71 0.81 9.72
CA ARG A 44 5.96 2.13 10.32
C ARG A 44 5.37 3.30 9.55
N PHE A 45 5.01 3.09 8.29
CA PHE A 45 4.39 4.07 7.39
C PHE A 45 2.87 3.91 7.25
N CYS A 46 2.33 2.74 7.59
CA CYS A 46 0.97 2.36 7.18
C CYS A 46 -0.06 2.72 8.25
N ALA A 47 -0.86 3.76 7.99
CA ALA A 47 -1.92 4.21 8.91
C ALA A 47 -2.89 3.07 9.29
N ALA A 48 -3.20 2.16 8.36
CA ALA A 48 -4.14 1.08 8.61
C ALA A 48 -3.69 0.11 9.72
N GLY A 49 -2.38 -0.13 9.87
CA GLY A 49 -1.84 -0.98 10.93
C GLY A 49 -1.89 -0.37 12.33
N HIS A 50 -2.07 0.96 12.41
CA HIS A 50 -2.08 1.70 13.68
C HIS A 50 -3.49 2.19 14.04
N VAL A 51 -4.15 2.91 13.12
CA VAL A 51 -5.47 3.53 13.33
C VAL A 51 -6.58 2.48 13.50
N TYR A 52 -6.54 1.39 12.71
CA TYR A 52 -7.58 0.36 12.77
C TYR A 52 -7.26 -0.78 13.74
N ALA A 53 -6.19 -0.68 14.53
CA ALA A 53 -5.86 -1.71 15.52
C ALA A 53 -6.97 -1.88 16.59
N PRO A 54 -7.14 -3.07 17.18
CA PRO A 54 -6.51 -4.35 16.84
C PRO A 54 -7.05 -4.97 15.52
N PRO A 55 -6.33 -5.91 14.89
CA PRO A 55 -6.84 -6.66 13.75
C PRO A 55 -8.04 -7.53 14.15
N ARG A 56 -9.05 -7.58 13.29
CA ARG A 56 -10.28 -8.37 13.40
C ARG A 56 -10.61 -8.94 12.03
N PHE A 57 -11.00 -10.20 11.99
CA PHE A 57 -11.37 -10.93 10.78
C PHE A 57 -12.83 -11.35 10.89
N ARG A 58 -13.56 -11.30 9.78
CA ARG A 58 -14.93 -11.80 9.75
C ARG A 58 -14.93 -13.31 9.80
N SER A 59 -15.99 -13.90 10.34
CA SER A 59 -16.12 -15.36 10.28
C SER A 59 -16.36 -15.83 8.85
N TYR A 60 -15.96 -17.07 8.57
CA TYR A 60 -16.23 -17.72 7.29
C TYR A 60 -17.72 -17.68 6.90
N GLY A 61 -18.63 -17.93 7.85
CA GLY A 61 -20.08 -17.95 7.58
C GLY A 61 -20.64 -16.60 7.10
N GLU A 62 -20.21 -15.50 7.73
CA GLU A 62 -20.60 -14.16 7.30
C GLU A 62 -20.06 -13.81 5.92
N ILE A 63 -18.81 -14.19 5.64
CA ILE A 63 -18.20 -13.95 4.32
C ILE A 63 -18.92 -14.75 3.25
N ILE A 64 -19.24 -16.03 3.49
CA ILE A 64 -19.95 -16.85 2.49
C ILE A 64 -21.36 -16.33 2.25
N SER A 65 -22.08 -15.91 3.29
CA SER A 65 -23.41 -15.29 3.13
C SER A 65 -23.35 -14.04 2.25
N ALA A 66 -22.31 -13.21 2.43
CA ALA A 66 -22.05 -12.05 1.59
C ALA A 66 -21.62 -12.42 0.15
N VAL A 67 -20.82 -13.47 -0.02
CA VAL A 67 -20.43 -14.02 -1.33
C VAL A 67 -21.66 -14.50 -2.08
N ASP A 68 -22.51 -15.33 -1.47
CA ASP A 68 -23.71 -15.88 -2.09
C ASP A 68 -24.63 -14.75 -2.59
N TYR A 69 -24.86 -13.75 -1.75
CA TYR A 69 -25.58 -12.53 -2.15
C TYR A 69 -24.90 -11.84 -3.35
N GLY A 70 -23.59 -11.63 -3.29
CA GLY A 70 -22.82 -10.99 -4.36
C GLY A 70 -22.83 -11.74 -5.68
N LEU A 71 -22.86 -13.08 -5.65
CA LEU A 71 -22.87 -13.94 -6.83
C LEU A 71 -24.18 -13.86 -7.63
N HIS A 72 -25.27 -13.41 -6.99
CA HIS A 72 -26.50 -13.06 -7.69
C HIS A 72 -26.38 -11.76 -8.51
N ILE A 73 -25.37 -10.93 -8.22
CA ILE A 73 -25.19 -9.59 -8.81
C ILE A 73 -24.05 -9.59 -9.83
N LYS A 74 -22.88 -10.10 -9.46
CA LYS A 74 -21.66 -10.08 -10.29
C LYS A 74 -20.97 -11.44 -10.28
N LYS A 75 -20.25 -11.75 -11.36
CA LYS A 75 -19.49 -13.02 -11.52
C LYS A 75 -18.10 -13.00 -10.88
N LYS A 76 -17.72 -11.88 -10.26
CA LYS A 76 -16.42 -11.68 -9.63
C LYS A 76 -16.60 -11.08 -8.25
N ILE A 77 -15.98 -11.67 -7.25
CA ILE A 77 -16.06 -11.23 -5.86
C ILE A 77 -14.73 -10.62 -5.44
N GLY A 78 -14.74 -9.34 -5.06
CA GLY A 78 -13.58 -8.62 -4.56
C GLY A 78 -13.48 -8.75 -3.04
N LEU A 79 -12.50 -9.49 -2.55
CA LEU A 79 -12.19 -9.57 -1.12
C LEU A 79 -11.35 -8.36 -0.72
N VAL A 80 -11.92 -7.47 0.09
CA VAL A 80 -11.29 -6.20 0.50
C VAL A 80 -11.03 -6.16 2.00
N GLY A 81 -9.95 -5.49 2.39
CA GLY A 81 -9.57 -5.38 3.79
C GLY A 81 -8.12 -4.95 3.96
N THR A 82 -7.73 -4.65 5.20
CA THR A 82 -6.39 -4.13 5.50
C THR A 82 -5.33 -5.22 5.65
N ALA A 83 -5.74 -6.50 5.69
CA ALA A 83 -4.85 -7.65 5.83
C ALA A 83 -5.52 -8.93 5.30
N VAL A 84 -6.02 -8.89 4.06
CA VAL A 84 -6.77 -10.00 3.45
C VAL A 84 -5.97 -11.31 3.48
N SER A 85 -4.66 -11.25 3.17
CA SER A 85 -3.75 -12.40 3.20
C SER A 85 -3.55 -13.04 4.58
N ASP A 86 -3.88 -12.35 5.67
CA ASP A 86 -3.78 -12.88 7.03
C ASP A 86 -5.11 -13.50 7.53
N HIS A 87 -6.15 -13.50 6.68
CA HIS A 87 -7.42 -14.11 7.05
C HIS A 87 -7.24 -15.64 7.19
N PRO A 88 -7.60 -16.25 8.33
CA PRO A 88 -7.35 -17.66 8.60
C PRO A 88 -8.02 -18.60 7.58
N ASP A 89 -9.22 -18.24 7.12
CA ASP A 89 -9.98 -19.01 6.14
C ASP A 89 -9.80 -18.56 4.67
N LEU A 90 -8.80 -17.72 4.33
CA LEU A 90 -8.70 -17.14 2.98
C LEU A 90 -8.75 -18.20 1.87
N VAL A 91 -7.96 -19.27 2.00
CA VAL A 91 -7.91 -20.39 1.04
C VAL A 91 -9.28 -21.06 0.89
N LYS A 92 -10.00 -21.24 2.01
CA LYS A 92 -11.32 -21.85 2.03
C LYS A 92 -12.36 -20.94 1.35
N ILE A 93 -12.28 -19.64 1.57
CA ILE A 93 -13.15 -18.62 0.96
C ILE A 93 -12.93 -18.57 -0.55
N CYS A 94 -11.67 -18.45 -0.99
CA CYS A 94 -11.33 -18.42 -2.42
C CYS A 94 -11.81 -19.68 -3.14
N ARG A 95 -11.62 -20.85 -2.53
CA ARG A 95 -12.09 -22.13 -3.08
C ARG A 95 -13.60 -22.16 -3.25
N TYR A 96 -14.35 -21.72 -2.24
CA TYR A 96 -15.81 -21.64 -2.32
C TYR A 96 -16.27 -20.79 -3.51
N ILE A 97 -15.69 -19.62 -3.72
CA ILE A 97 -16.04 -18.74 -4.85
C ILE A 97 -15.76 -19.43 -6.20
N VAL A 98 -14.60 -20.09 -6.32
CA VAL A 98 -14.19 -20.80 -7.53
C VAL A 98 -15.11 -22.00 -7.82
N ASP A 99 -15.45 -22.79 -6.80
CA ASP A 99 -16.35 -23.95 -6.92
C ASP A 99 -17.77 -23.54 -7.37
N HIS A 100 -18.15 -22.27 -7.15
CA HIS A 100 -19.39 -21.67 -7.66
C HIS A 100 -19.25 -21.02 -9.04
N ASN A 101 -18.20 -21.36 -9.80
CA ASN A 101 -17.89 -20.84 -11.14
C ASN A 101 -17.77 -19.31 -11.19
N ALA A 102 -17.20 -18.70 -10.16
CA ALA A 102 -16.96 -17.27 -10.07
C ALA A 102 -15.48 -16.93 -9.92
N GLN A 103 -15.12 -15.70 -10.27
CA GLN A 103 -13.75 -15.19 -10.17
C GLN A 103 -13.50 -14.56 -8.81
N VAL A 104 -12.29 -14.76 -8.29
CA VAL A 104 -11.86 -14.09 -7.06
C VAL A 104 -11.03 -12.87 -7.43
N GLY A 105 -11.40 -11.71 -6.91
CA GLY A 105 -10.57 -10.52 -6.86
C GLY A 105 -9.93 -10.43 -5.48
N VAL A 106 -8.66 -10.82 -5.35
CA VAL A 106 -7.88 -10.46 -4.16
C VAL A 106 -6.99 -9.29 -4.53
N GLY A 107 -6.99 -8.23 -3.72
CA GLY A 107 -6.10 -7.08 -3.91
C GLY A 107 -4.62 -7.42 -3.74
N SER A 108 -3.83 -6.48 -3.21
CA SER A 108 -2.41 -6.71 -2.91
C SER A 108 -2.24 -7.83 -1.89
N LEU A 109 -1.49 -8.88 -2.25
CA LEU A 109 -1.14 -9.96 -1.33
C LEU A 109 0.17 -9.66 -0.60
N ARG A 110 0.26 -10.10 0.65
CA ARG A 110 1.53 -10.13 1.37
C ARG A 110 2.42 -11.21 0.81
N LEU A 111 3.66 -10.84 0.47
CA LEU A 111 4.70 -11.70 -0.13
C LEU A 111 4.97 -12.97 0.68
N ASP A 112 5.11 -12.84 1.99
CA ASP A 112 5.38 -13.90 2.96
C ASP A 112 4.18 -14.85 3.21
N ARG A 113 3.04 -14.59 2.57
CA ARG A 113 1.83 -15.44 2.60
C ARG A 113 1.55 -16.15 1.28
N ILE A 114 2.44 -16.01 0.29
CA ILE A 114 2.29 -16.65 -1.01
C ILE A 114 2.95 -18.02 -0.95
N ASP A 115 2.13 -19.07 -0.88
CA ASP A 115 2.53 -20.47 -0.99
C ASP A 115 1.92 -21.11 -2.24
N GLU A 116 2.32 -22.35 -2.55
CA GLU A 116 1.86 -23.07 -3.74
C GLU A 116 0.32 -23.19 -3.80
N LYS A 117 -0.31 -23.47 -2.65
CA LYS A 117 -1.76 -23.63 -2.55
C LYS A 117 -2.49 -22.34 -2.89
N MET A 118 -1.98 -21.21 -2.39
CA MET A 118 -2.54 -19.90 -2.69
C MET A 118 -2.38 -19.59 -4.17
N VAL A 119 -1.20 -19.82 -4.76
CA VAL A 119 -0.97 -19.52 -6.18
C VAL A 119 -1.83 -20.38 -7.10
N ASP A 120 -2.01 -21.67 -6.79
CA ASP A 120 -2.92 -22.54 -7.54
C ASP A 120 -4.36 -22.00 -7.51
N LEU A 121 -4.84 -21.54 -6.35
CA LEU A 121 -6.16 -20.93 -6.22
C LEU A 121 -6.30 -19.62 -6.98
N LEU A 122 -5.27 -18.76 -6.96
CA LEU A 122 -5.26 -17.51 -7.72
C LEU A 122 -5.40 -17.81 -9.22
N LYS A 123 -4.68 -18.83 -9.72
CA LYS A 123 -4.74 -19.25 -11.11
C LYS A 123 -6.12 -19.81 -11.48
N THR A 124 -6.66 -20.73 -10.68
CA THR A 124 -8.02 -21.28 -10.91
C THR A 124 -9.08 -20.19 -10.84
N GLY A 125 -8.90 -19.19 -9.96
CA GLY A 125 -9.77 -18.02 -9.85
C GLY A 125 -9.65 -17.00 -10.99
N GLY A 126 -8.81 -17.25 -11.99
CA GLY A 126 -8.65 -16.40 -13.18
C GLY A 126 -7.79 -15.16 -12.97
N ILE A 127 -6.95 -15.12 -11.92
CA ILE A 127 -6.10 -13.97 -11.64
C ILE A 127 -4.86 -14.01 -12.53
N GLU A 128 -4.80 -13.09 -13.49
CA GLU A 128 -3.65 -12.94 -14.39
C GLU A 128 -2.57 -11.99 -13.87
N THR A 129 -2.91 -11.13 -12.91
CA THR A 129 -2.01 -10.11 -12.35
C THR A 129 -1.96 -10.25 -10.84
N VAL A 130 -0.77 -10.51 -10.30
CA VAL A 130 -0.56 -10.54 -8.85
C VAL A 130 0.28 -9.33 -8.44
N ALA A 131 -0.21 -8.63 -7.43
CA ALA A 131 0.44 -7.50 -6.81
C ALA A 131 1.33 -7.96 -5.65
N LEU A 132 2.62 -7.66 -5.74
CA LEU A 132 3.60 -7.81 -4.67
C LEU A 132 4.01 -6.42 -4.18
N ALA A 133 4.24 -6.28 -2.89
CA ALA A 133 4.65 -5.01 -2.31
C ALA A 133 5.99 -5.14 -1.57
N PRO A 134 7.12 -5.09 -2.29
CA PRO A 134 8.45 -4.95 -1.69
C PRO A 134 8.60 -3.66 -0.87
N GLU A 135 7.88 -2.59 -1.25
CA GLU A 135 7.93 -1.23 -0.72
C GLU A 135 9.26 -0.49 -0.92
N ALA A 136 10.40 -1.16 -0.84
CA ALA A 136 11.71 -0.56 -1.07
C ALA A 136 12.67 -1.55 -1.75
N GLY A 137 13.63 -1.01 -2.50
CA GLY A 137 14.64 -1.79 -3.23
C GLY A 137 15.67 -2.43 -2.31
N SER A 138 16.20 -1.67 -1.35
CA SER A 138 17.22 -2.15 -0.41
C SER A 138 16.63 -2.84 0.82
N GLN A 139 17.42 -3.72 1.45
CA GLN A 139 17.03 -4.35 2.71
C GLN A 139 16.92 -3.31 3.84
N ARG A 140 17.87 -2.37 3.88
CA ARG A 140 17.92 -1.29 4.88
C ARG A 140 16.61 -0.49 4.92
N LEU A 141 16.09 -0.07 3.76
CA LEU A 141 14.81 0.66 3.73
C LEU A 141 13.60 -0.23 4.05
N ARG A 142 13.61 -1.52 3.67
CA ARG A 142 12.55 -2.46 4.10
C ARG A 142 12.54 -2.65 5.62
N ASP A 143 13.72 -2.67 6.24
CA ASP A 143 13.90 -2.77 7.69
C ASP A 143 13.46 -1.47 8.38
N LEU A 144 13.78 -0.30 7.81
CA LEU A 144 13.27 1.02 8.24
C LEU A 144 11.74 1.04 8.23
N LEU A 145 11.10 0.51 7.19
CA LEU A 145 9.64 0.43 7.10
C LEU A 145 9.03 -0.59 8.07
N GLY A 146 9.83 -1.54 8.57
CA GLY A 146 9.41 -2.57 9.52
C GLY A 146 8.44 -3.58 8.91
N LYS A 147 8.63 -3.94 7.63
CA LYS A 147 7.76 -4.91 6.94
C LYS A 147 8.18 -6.37 7.17
N GLY A 148 9.45 -6.59 7.52
CA GLY A 148 10.02 -7.92 7.77
C GLY A 148 10.08 -8.78 6.51
N ILE A 149 10.40 -8.19 5.36
CA ILE A 149 10.48 -8.87 4.07
C ILE A 149 11.92 -8.81 3.58
N SER A 150 12.50 -9.98 3.34
CA SER A 150 13.85 -10.14 2.79
C SER A 150 13.85 -10.08 1.26
N LEU A 151 15.05 -9.94 0.67
CA LEU A 151 15.23 -10.11 -0.77
C LEU A 151 14.78 -11.51 -1.23
N ASP A 152 15.12 -12.54 -0.45
CA ASP A 152 14.80 -13.93 -0.79
C ASP A 152 13.29 -14.19 -0.77
N ASP A 153 12.55 -13.60 0.17
CA ASP A 153 11.08 -13.68 0.17
C ASP A 153 10.48 -13.12 -1.12
N ILE A 154 11.01 -12.00 -1.61
CA ILE A 154 10.55 -11.36 -2.86
C ILE A 154 10.86 -12.25 -4.06
N LEU A 155 12.09 -12.75 -4.17
CA LEU A 155 12.52 -13.58 -5.29
C LEU A 155 11.81 -14.93 -5.29
N ASN A 156 11.59 -15.54 -4.12
CA ASN A 156 10.86 -16.79 -3.98
C ASN A 156 9.39 -16.66 -4.36
N ALA A 157 8.72 -15.60 -3.88
CA ALA A 157 7.33 -15.34 -4.25
C ALA A 157 7.20 -15.06 -5.76
N ALA A 158 8.10 -14.27 -6.34
CA ALA A 158 8.11 -14.01 -7.78
C ALA A 158 8.35 -15.30 -8.59
N ARG A 159 9.34 -16.11 -8.22
CA ARG A 159 9.64 -17.40 -8.85
C ARG A 159 8.42 -18.31 -8.83
N LEU A 160 7.78 -18.48 -7.68
CA LEU A 160 6.61 -19.34 -7.53
C LEU A 160 5.44 -18.89 -8.43
N LEU A 161 5.18 -17.58 -8.49
CA LEU A 161 4.15 -17.01 -9.36
C LEU A 161 4.47 -17.26 -10.85
N ILE A 162 5.73 -17.11 -11.24
CA ILE A 162 6.21 -17.37 -12.61
C ILE A 162 6.06 -18.86 -12.97
N GLU A 163 6.49 -19.77 -12.10
CA GLU A 163 6.41 -21.23 -12.30
C GLU A 163 4.96 -21.70 -12.47
N LYS A 164 4.04 -21.09 -11.74
CA LYS A 164 2.60 -21.35 -11.85
C LYS A 164 1.94 -20.58 -12.99
N GLU A 165 2.72 -19.91 -13.86
CA GLU A 165 2.26 -19.22 -15.07
C GLU A 165 1.36 -18.01 -14.83
N ILE A 166 1.53 -17.32 -13.70
CA ILE A 166 0.94 -15.98 -13.52
C ILE A 166 1.59 -15.05 -14.54
N SER A 167 0.75 -14.44 -15.38
CA SER A 167 1.21 -13.72 -16.57
C SER A 167 1.80 -12.34 -16.27
N ASN A 168 1.36 -11.69 -15.18
CA ASN A 168 1.77 -10.33 -14.86
C ASN A 168 2.09 -10.17 -13.37
N LEU A 169 3.19 -9.50 -13.08
CA LEU A 169 3.51 -9.02 -11.73
C LEU A 169 3.38 -7.52 -11.67
N ARG A 170 2.79 -7.02 -10.59
CA ARG A 170 2.85 -5.61 -10.22
C ARG A 170 3.63 -5.47 -8.94
N LEU A 171 4.70 -4.67 -8.94
CA LEU A 171 5.55 -4.43 -7.78
C LEU A 171 5.31 -3.01 -7.27
N TYR A 172 4.90 -2.87 -6.02
CA TYR A 172 4.74 -1.56 -5.38
C TYR A 172 6.01 -1.14 -4.66
N PHE A 173 6.49 0.04 -5.00
CA PHE A 173 7.63 0.70 -4.36
C PHE A 173 7.25 2.10 -3.91
N MET A 174 7.82 2.49 -2.77
CA MET A 174 7.86 3.87 -2.32
C MET A 174 9.20 4.48 -2.69
N VAL A 175 9.15 5.76 -3.06
CA VAL A 175 10.32 6.62 -3.26
C VAL A 175 10.18 7.87 -2.40
N GLY A 176 11.31 8.48 -2.06
CA GLY A 176 11.35 9.59 -1.11
C GLY A 176 11.13 9.17 0.33
N LEU A 177 11.59 7.95 0.67
CA LEU A 177 11.57 7.46 2.04
C LEU A 177 12.55 8.24 2.92
N PRO A 178 12.30 8.34 4.23
CA PRO A 178 13.27 8.92 5.15
C PRO A 178 14.59 8.19 4.98
N THR A 179 15.70 8.92 4.90
CA THR A 179 17.07 8.40 4.76
C THR A 179 17.40 7.64 3.47
N GLU A 180 16.54 7.74 2.45
CA GLU A 180 16.78 7.12 1.14
C GLU A 180 17.99 7.74 0.43
N GLU A 181 18.90 6.88 -0.01
CA GLU A 181 20.11 7.22 -0.75
C GLU A 181 20.00 6.75 -2.21
N ASP A 182 20.90 7.21 -3.08
CA ASP A 182 20.88 6.85 -4.50
C ASP A 182 21.03 5.33 -4.73
N ASP A 183 21.81 4.65 -3.89
CA ASP A 183 21.99 3.20 -3.91
C ASP A 183 20.68 2.45 -3.64
N ASP A 184 19.77 3.02 -2.84
CA ASP A 184 18.46 2.40 -2.59
C ASP A 184 17.54 2.47 -3.80
N ILE A 185 17.68 3.53 -4.61
CA ILE A 185 16.99 3.69 -5.88
C ILE A 185 17.54 2.69 -6.90
N ASP A 186 18.86 2.51 -6.95
CA ASP A 186 19.49 1.50 -7.79
C ASP A 186 19.08 0.07 -7.38
N ALA A 187 18.91 -0.18 -6.08
CA ALA A 187 18.40 -1.46 -5.59
C ALA A 187 16.97 -1.78 -6.08
N ILE A 188 16.13 -0.78 -6.40
CA ILE A 188 14.81 -1.01 -7.05
C ILE A 188 15.01 -1.55 -8.47
N ILE A 189 15.92 -0.93 -9.22
CA ILE A 189 16.26 -1.33 -10.60
C ILE A 189 16.82 -2.76 -10.61
N ASP A 190 17.80 -3.02 -9.74
CA ASP A 190 18.44 -4.33 -9.62
C ASP A 190 17.43 -5.43 -9.26
N LEU A 191 16.51 -5.15 -8.33
CA LEU A 191 15.47 -6.09 -7.95
C LEU A 191 14.55 -6.43 -9.11
N ALA A 192 14.11 -5.43 -9.88
CA ALA A 192 13.27 -5.65 -11.06
C ALA A 192 13.99 -6.49 -12.13
N GLN A 193 15.28 -6.22 -12.37
CA GLN A 193 16.11 -7.00 -13.29
C GLN A 193 16.33 -8.44 -12.81
N LYS A 194 16.55 -8.67 -11.51
CA LYS A 194 16.65 -10.03 -10.93
C LYS A 194 15.37 -10.83 -11.14
N ILE A 195 14.20 -10.22 -10.92
CA ILE A 195 12.90 -10.86 -11.16
C ILE A 195 12.71 -11.16 -12.65
N GLN A 196 13.05 -10.21 -13.52
CA GLN A 196 13.00 -10.39 -14.98
C GLN A 196 13.90 -11.54 -15.45
N HIS A 197 15.14 -11.59 -14.96
CA HIS A 197 16.09 -12.66 -15.28
C HIS A 197 15.57 -14.03 -14.83
N SER A 198 15.00 -14.11 -13.62
CA SER A 198 14.34 -15.32 -13.13
C SER A 198 13.18 -15.74 -14.04
N ALA A 199 12.38 -14.80 -14.53
CA ALA A 199 11.30 -15.12 -15.45
C ALA A 199 11.79 -15.65 -16.81
N LEU A 200 12.86 -15.05 -17.36
CA LEU A 200 13.44 -15.48 -18.64
C LEU A 200 14.06 -16.88 -18.56
N SER A 201 14.72 -17.21 -17.45
CA SER A 201 15.33 -18.52 -17.25
C SER A 201 14.28 -19.64 -17.13
N HIS A 202 13.20 -19.41 -16.39
CA HIS A 202 12.14 -20.41 -16.17
C HIS A 202 11.22 -20.60 -17.39
N THR A 203 11.05 -19.57 -18.21
CA THR A 203 10.17 -19.66 -19.39
C THR A 203 10.86 -20.25 -20.61
N CYS A 204 12.18 -20.46 -20.58
CA CYS A 204 13.00 -20.90 -21.72
C CYS A 204 12.68 -20.13 -23.02
N GLY A 205 12.35 -18.83 -22.91
CA GLY A 205 11.95 -17.98 -24.05
C GLY A 205 10.50 -18.16 -24.55
N LYS A 206 9.66 -18.97 -23.90
CA LYS A 206 8.23 -19.11 -24.23
C LYS A 206 7.40 -17.97 -23.58
N ARG A 207 6.45 -17.41 -24.33
CA ARG A 207 5.65 -16.20 -23.98
C ARG A 207 4.64 -16.35 -22.82
N LYS A 208 4.89 -17.19 -21.81
CA LYS A 208 3.93 -17.36 -20.70
C LYS A 208 3.98 -16.22 -19.67
N PHE A 209 5.15 -15.64 -19.43
CA PHE A 209 5.32 -14.47 -18.58
C PHE A 209 5.34 -13.17 -19.41
N ARG A 210 4.34 -12.31 -19.19
CA ARG A 210 4.09 -11.16 -20.08
C ARG A 210 4.74 -9.88 -19.60
N ARG A 211 4.56 -9.50 -18.34
CA ARG A 211 4.91 -8.14 -17.89
C ARG A 211 5.20 -8.03 -16.39
N ILE A 212 6.17 -7.20 -16.05
CA ILE A 212 6.42 -6.66 -14.71
C ILE A 212 6.03 -5.18 -14.74
N THR A 213 5.15 -4.74 -13.85
CA THR A 213 4.80 -3.33 -13.70
C THR A 213 5.36 -2.80 -12.38
N LEU A 214 6.30 -1.87 -12.44
CA LEU A 214 6.79 -1.15 -11.27
C LEU A 214 5.85 0.03 -11.00
N SER A 215 5.18 0.04 -9.85
CA SER A 215 4.34 1.13 -9.40
C SER A 215 5.09 1.94 -8.36
N LEU A 216 5.61 3.09 -8.78
CA LEU A 216 6.42 3.98 -7.95
C LEU A 216 5.54 5.06 -7.34
N ASN A 217 5.36 5.02 -6.03
CA ASN A 217 4.58 6.01 -5.30
C ASN A 217 5.48 6.82 -4.37
N GLN A 218 5.17 8.10 -4.14
CA GLN A 218 5.94 8.85 -3.15
C GLN A 218 5.52 8.45 -1.74
N PHE A 219 6.48 8.28 -0.84
CA PHE A 219 6.17 8.14 0.58
C PHE A 219 5.46 9.39 1.09
N ILE A 220 4.26 9.21 1.65
CA ILE A 220 3.50 10.29 2.29
C ILE A 220 3.43 10.03 3.80
N PRO A 221 4.01 10.90 4.65
CA PRO A 221 3.88 10.77 6.09
C PRO A 221 2.40 10.73 6.50
N LYS A 222 2.03 9.73 7.30
CA LYS A 222 0.65 9.55 7.76
C LYS A 222 0.51 9.82 9.26
N PRO A 223 -0.56 10.51 9.69
CA PRO A 223 -0.92 10.62 11.09
C PRO A 223 -0.92 9.28 11.81
N ARG A 224 -0.56 9.29 13.09
CA ARG A 224 -0.64 8.12 13.97
C ARG A 224 0.21 6.93 13.51
N THR A 225 1.26 7.20 12.74
CA THR A 225 2.28 6.22 12.35
C THR A 225 3.62 6.58 12.98
N PRO A 226 4.55 5.63 13.16
CA PRO A 226 5.89 5.95 13.61
C PRO A 226 6.58 7.01 12.73
N LEU A 227 6.36 7.02 11.40
CA LEU A 227 6.98 8.01 10.50
C LEU A 227 6.20 9.34 10.38
N GLN A 228 5.26 9.63 11.28
CA GLN A 228 4.44 10.85 11.23
C GLN A 228 5.22 12.17 11.41
N TRP A 229 6.43 12.10 11.96
CA TRP A 229 7.29 13.27 12.21
C TRP A 229 8.17 13.64 11.02
N CYS A 230 8.30 12.75 10.04
CA CYS A 230 9.06 13.00 8.82
C CYS A 230 8.43 14.12 7.99
N ALA A 231 9.27 14.90 7.33
CA ALA A 231 8.87 15.73 6.21
C ALA A 231 8.56 14.86 4.98
N LEU A 232 7.75 15.39 4.08
CA LEU A 232 7.70 14.88 2.71
C LEU A 232 9.02 15.25 2.02
N GLU A 233 9.64 14.34 1.27
CA GLU A 233 10.75 14.72 0.41
C GLU A 233 10.28 15.71 -0.69
N ASN A 234 11.16 16.63 -1.08
CA ASN A 234 10.87 17.58 -2.15
C ASN A 234 10.38 16.86 -3.42
N VAL A 235 9.23 17.30 -3.95
CA VAL A 235 8.57 16.62 -5.07
C VAL A 235 9.37 16.67 -6.38
N GLN A 236 10.23 17.68 -6.55
CA GLN A 236 11.12 17.77 -7.71
C GLN A 236 12.22 16.71 -7.64
N ASP A 237 12.79 16.46 -6.46
CA ASP A 237 13.83 15.46 -6.25
C ASP A 237 13.29 14.04 -6.40
N VAL A 238 12.13 13.74 -5.83
CA VAL A 238 11.41 12.48 -6.09
C VAL A 238 11.09 12.31 -7.59
N GLY A 239 10.74 13.40 -8.28
CA GLY A 239 10.57 13.40 -9.72
C GLY A 239 11.83 13.00 -10.50
N LYS A 240 13.02 13.37 -10.03
CA LYS A 240 14.31 12.92 -10.62
C LYS A 240 14.53 11.43 -10.37
N LYS A 241 14.27 10.93 -9.16
CA LYS A 241 14.39 9.51 -8.79
C LYS A 241 13.47 8.62 -9.64
N ILE A 242 12.20 9.01 -9.79
CA ILE A 242 11.24 8.32 -10.67
C ILE A 242 11.73 8.32 -12.13
N LYS A 243 12.23 9.46 -12.62
CA LYS A 243 12.78 9.57 -13.98
C LYS A 243 14.00 8.68 -14.18
N LYS A 244 14.89 8.55 -13.17
CA LYS A 244 16.04 7.63 -13.20
C LYS A 244 15.57 6.19 -13.45
N ILE A 245 14.64 5.69 -12.64
CA ILE A 245 14.10 4.32 -12.78
C ILE A 245 13.39 4.15 -14.13
N ALA A 246 12.53 5.10 -14.52
CA ALA A 246 11.79 5.03 -15.78
C ALA A 246 12.71 5.10 -17.02
N HIS A 247 13.82 5.82 -16.94
CA HIS A 247 14.79 5.93 -18.04
C HIS A 247 15.47 4.58 -18.32
N VAL A 248 15.88 3.86 -17.26
CA VAL A 248 16.53 2.53 -17.39
C VAL A 248 15.64 1.54 -18.14
N PHE A 249 14.34 1.52 -17.84
CA PHE A 249 13.39 0.58 -18.45
C PHE A 249 12.66 1.13 -19.68
N ARG A 250 13.04 2.30 -20.21
CA ARG A 250 12.32 2.96 -21.32
C ARG A 250 12.22 2.09 -22.58
N GLN A 251 13.26 1.29 -22.87
CA GLN A 251 13.32 0.41 -24.03
C GLN A 251 13.06 -1.06 -23.67
N ASP A 252 12.75 -1.34 -22.40
CA ASP A 252 12.43 -2.69 -21.95
C ASP A 252 11.04 -3.09 -22.44
N ARG A 253 10.91 -4.31 -22.98
CA ARG A 253 9.63 -4.80 -23.53
C ARG A 253 8.76 -5.51 -22.50
N GLN A 254 9.31 -5.87 -21.35
CA GLN A 254 8.66 -6.66 -20.31
C GLN A 254 8.47 -5.87 -19.02
N ILE A 255 9.32 -4.89 -18.72
CA ILE A 255 9.20 -4.02 -17.55
C ILE A 255 8.55 -2.70 -17.96
N ASN A 256 7.45 -2.37 -17.29
CA ASN A 256 6.76 -1.09 -17.45
C ASN A 256 6.79 -0.32 -16.12
N VAL A 257 7.07 0.97 -16.17
CA VAL A 257 7.07 1.84 -14.99
C VAL A 257 5.83 2.72 -15.02
N ILE A 258 5.03 2.66 -13.96
CA ILE A 258 3.96 3.60 -13.67
C ILE A 258 4.32 4.36 -12.40
N ALA A 259 4.02 5.65 -12.35
CA ALA A 259 4.35 6.47 -11.20
C ALA A 259 3.29 7.55 -10.97
N ASP A 260 3.15 7.94 -9.71
CA ASP A 260 2.28 9.04 -9.30
C ASP A 260 2.79 10.35 -9.90
N VAL A 261 1.89 11.32 -10.03
CA VAL A 261 2.30 12.68 -10.40
C VAL A 261 2.75 13.41 -9.12
N PRO A 262 4.04 13.79 -8.98
CA PRO A 262 4.56 14.31 -7.71
C PRO A 262 3.83 15.55 -7.18
N LYS A 263 3.25 16.38 -8.08
CA LYS A 263 2.45 17.55 -7.66
C LYS A 263 1.23 17.19 -6.81
N TRP A 264 0.61 16.01 -7.05
CA TRP A 264 -0.55 15.56 -6.29
C TRP A 264 -0.14 14.97 -4.94
N ASN A 265 1.09 14.45 -4.84
CA ASN A 265 1.66 13.94 -3.61
C ASN A 265 1.89 15.06 -2.58
N TYR A 266 2.26 16.26 -3.05
CA TYR A 266 2.28 17.47 -2.22
C TYR A 266 0.92 17.76 -1.58
N VAL A 267 -0.13 17.77 -2.40
CA VAL A 267 -1.51 17.99 -1.95
C VAL A 267 -1.95 16.90 -0.97
N GLN A 268 -1.63 15.64 -1.26
CA GLN A 268 -1.94 14.52 -0.38
C GLN A 268 -1.24 14.63 0.97
N ALA A 269 0.02 15.05 1.01
CA ALA A 269 0.77 15.29 2.24
C ALA A 269 0.16 16.45 3.04
N LEU A 270 -0.22 17.55 2.38
CA LEU A 270 -0.89 18.68 3.03
C LEU A 270 -2.20 18.25 3.69
N LEU A 271 -3.03 17.46 3.00
CA LEU A 271 -4.29 16.94 3.54
C LEU A 271 -4.08 15.89 4.64
N SER A 272 -2.98 15.15 4.56
CA SER A 272 -2.60 14.14 5.56
C SER A 272 -2.10 14.79 6.86
N LEU A 273 -1.30 15.84 6.75
CA LEU A 273 -0.55 16.44 7.87
C LEU A 273 -1.16 17.75 8.39
N GLY A 274 -2.16 18.28 7.69
CA GLY A 274 -2.79 19.55 7.97
C GLY A 274 -3.57 19.60 9.28
N ASP A 275 -3.70 20.82 9.81
CA ASP A 275 -4.68 21.13 10.85
C ASP A 275 -5.94 21.79 10.28
N ARG A 276 -6.79 22.33 11.15
CA ARG A 276 -8.06 22.98 10.76
C ARG A 276 -7.88 24.12 9.75
N ARG A 277 -6.73 24.79 9.72
CA ARG A 277 -6.41 25.87 8.78
C ARG A 277 -6.31 25.38 7.34
N VAL A 278 -6.05 24.09 7.12
CA VAL A 278 -6.13 23.48 5.78
C VAL A 278 -7.58 23.48 5.24
N GLY A 279 -8.58 23.61 6.12
CA GLY A 279 -9.97 23.86 5.70
C GLY A 279 -10.15 25.15 4.91
N ASP A 280 -9.41 26.21 5.27
CA ASP A 280 -9.45 27.48 4.53
C ASP A 280 -8.81 27.35 3.14
N ILE A 281 -7.75 26.53 3.02
CA ILE A 281 -7.15 26.17 1.73
C ILE A 281 -8.17 25.42 0.86
N LEU A 282 -8.87 24.42 1.42
CA LEU A 282 -9.90 23.67 0.71
C LEU A 282 -11.05 24.58 0.23
N LEU A 283 -11.46 25.54 1.05
CA LEU A 283 -12.47 26.52 0.68
C LEU A 283 -11.98 27.41 -0.48
N ALA A 284 -10.73 27.86 -0.45
CA ALA A 284 -10.12 28.62 -1.54
C ALA A 284 -10.03 27.79 -2.83
N VAL A 285 -9.65 26.51 -2.73
CA VAL A 285 -9.63 25.57 -3.87
C VAL A 285 -11.02 25.43 -4.49
N HIS A 286 -12.06 25.28 -3.66
CA HIS A 286 -13.44 25.23 -4.13
C HIS A 286 -13.84 26.52 -4.87
N ARG A 287 -13.56 27.70 -4.29
CA ARG A 287 -13.82 29.01 -4.93
C ARG A 287 -13.08 29.19 -6.25
N GLN A 288 -11.91 28.55 -6.40
CA GLN A 288 -11.10 28.55 -7.61
C GLN A 288 -11.42 27.36 -8.55
N ASN A 289 -12.59 26.73 -8.42
CA ASN A 289 -13.03 25.60 -9.25
C ASN A 289 -12.00 24.45 -9.32
N GLY A 290 -11.39 24.11 -8.18
CA GLY A 290 -10.40 23.03 -8.07
C GLY A 290 -8.96 23.44 -8.40
N ASN A 291 -8.69 24.72 -8.70
CA ASN A 291 -7.35 25.17 -9.03
C ASN A 291 -6.48 25.41 -7.78
N TRP A 292 -5.76 24.37 -7.37
CA TRP A 292 -4.83 24.40 -6.23
C TRP A 292 -3.77 25.49 -6.31
N MET A 293 -3.18 25.72 -7.48
CA MET A 293 -2.09 26.69 -7.63
C MET A 293 -2.56 28.13 -7.38
N ARG A 294 -3.78 28.47 -7.82
CA ARG A 294 -4.38 29.79 -7.53
C ARG A 294 -4.79 29.89 -6.07
N ALA A 295 -5.48 28.88 -5.56
CA ALA A 295 -5.95 28.86 -4.18
C ALA A 295 -4.83 29.03 -3.15
N LEU A 296 -3.66 28.42 -3.36
CA LEU A 296 -2.51 28.57 -2.48
C LEU A 296 -1.86 29.97 -2.52
N LYS A 297 -2.10 30.76 -3.59
CA LYS A 297 -1.65 32.16 -3.66
C LYS A 297 -2.62 33.13 -2.99
N ASP A 298 -3.90 32.76 -2.93
CA ASP A 298 -4.97 33.63 -2.42
C ASP A 298 -5.09 33.60 -0.88
N ILE A 299 -4.33 32.73 -0.22
CA ILE A 299 -4.43 32.50 1.22
C ILE A 299 -3.12 32.77 1.95
N ASN A 300 -3.22 33.42 3.11
CA ASN A 300 -2.07 33.71 3.97
C ASN A 300 -1.72 32.53 4.90
N ILE A 301 -1.64 31.32 4.34
CA ILE A 301 -1.21 30.11 5.05
C ILE A 301 -0.08 29.50 4.24
N ASN A 302 1.08 29.29 4.85
CA ASN A 302 2.16 28.59 4.19
C ASN A 302 1.93 27.06 4.25
N PRO A 303 1.60 26.38 3.13
CA PRO A 303 1.42 24.93 3.12
C PRO A 303 2.71 24.15 3.40
N ASP A 304 3.89 24.70 3.08
CA ASP A 304 5.18 24.03 3.31
C ASP A 304 5.47 23.79 4.79
N PHE A 305 4.86 24.59 5.67
CA PHE A 305 4.90 24.38 7.12
C PHE A 305 4.40 22.99 7.54
N TYR A 306 3.42 22.43 6.81
CA TYR A 306 2.89 21.09 7.09
C TYR A 306 3.67 20.01 6.33
N VAL A 307 4.02 20.30 5.07
CA VAL A 307 4.53 19.32 4.11
C VAL A 307 6.04 19.08 4.26
N TYR A 308 6.85 20.14 4.22
CA TYR A 308 8.31 20.03 4.15
C TYR A 308 9.02 20.25 5.48
N ARG A 309 8.29 20.63 6.52
CA ARG A 309 8.86 20.80 7.87
C ARG A 309 8.97 19.46 8.60
N GLU A 310 10.19 19.16 9.05
CA GLU A 310 10.43 18.13 10.06
C GLU A 310 9.79 18.54 11.39
N LYS A 311 9.12 17.60 12.04
CA LYS A 311 8.33 17.88 13.25
C LYS A 311 9.09 17.37 14.46
N ASP A 312 9.14 18.17 15.52
CA ASP A 312 9.76 17.74 16.78
C ASP A 312 8.98 16.57 17.40
N LEU A 313 9.68 15.61 18.01
CA LEU A 313 9.05 14.44 18.62
C LEU A 313 8.09 14.81 19.77
N ASN A 314 8.32 15.96 20.41
CA ASN A 314 7.51 16.53 21.48
C ASN A 314 6.50 17.57 21.00
N GLU A 315 6.45 17.88 19.71
CA GLU A 315 5.45 18.76 19.13
C GLU A 315 4.04 18.20 19.34
N ILE A 316 3.08 19.09 19.65
CA ILE A 316 1.66 18.74 19.67
C ILE A 316 1.16 18.70 18.23
N LEU A 317 0.77 17.52 17.76
CA LEU A 317 0.35 17.28 16.39
C LEU A 317 -1.17 17.49 16.21
N PRO A 318 -1.65 17.88 15.03
CA PRO A 318 -3.07 18.16 14.80
C PRO A 318 -4.02 17.01 15.16
N TRP A 319 -3.55 15.77 14.96
CA TRP A 319 -4.29 14.55 15.27
C TRP A 319 -4.13 14.07 16.71
N ASP A 320 -3.38 14.77 17.57
CA ASP A 320 -3.22 14.41 19.00
C ASP A 320 -4.52 14.49 19.80
N ILE A 321 -5.51 15.19 19.25
CA ILE A 321 -6.87 15.25 19.79
C ILE A 321 -7.61 13.91 19.69
N ILE A 322 -7.19 12.96 18.85
CA ILE A 322 -7.87 11.68 18.60
C ILE A 322 -7.17 10.52 19.31
N ASP A 323 -7.73 10.00 20.39
CA ASP A 323 -7.20 8.82 21.05
C ASP A 323 -7.62 7.53 20.33
N ILE A 324 -6.63 6.82 19.78
CA ILE A 324 -6.79 5.54 19.07
C ILE A 324 -6.34 4.35 19.93
N GLY A 325 -6.15 4.54 21.23
CA GLY A 325 -5.67 3.48 22.13
C GLY A 325 -4.19 3.10 21.93
N MET A 326 -3.43 3.89 21.17
CA MET A 326 -1.99 3.70 20.98
C MET A 326 -1.18 4.74 21.76
N SER A 327 -0.21 4.26 22.53
CA SER A 327 0.70 5.11 23.29
C SER A 327 1.65 5.92 22.38
N PRO A 328 1.71 7.26 22.51
CA PRO A 328 2.68 8.10 21.80
C PRO A 328 4.13 7.66 22.05
N LYS A 329 4.44 7.17 23.26
CA LYS A 329 5.78 6.65 23.60
C LYS A 329 6.17 5.47 22.72
N LYS A 330 5.21 4.60 22.36
CA LYS A 330 5.46 3.45 21.48
C LYS A 330 5.77 3.91 20.05
N LEU A 331 5.07 4.93 19.55
CA LEU A 331 5.31 5.49 18.22
C LEU A 331 6.71 6.13 18.15
N ARG A 332 7.09 6.93 19.15
CA ARG A 332 8.44 7.53 19.23
C ARG A 332 9.54 6.49 19.24
N ARG A 333 9.40 5.45 20.07
CA ARG A 333 10.38 4.35 20.13
C ARG A 333 10.53 3.64 18.77
N GLU A 334 9.43 3.41 18.05
CA GLU A 334 9.51 2.80 16.72
C GLU A 334 10.07 3.75 15.65
N TYR A 335 9.89 5.07 15.79
CA TYR A 335 10.55 6.08 14.96
C TYR A 335 12.06 6.09 15.18
N GLU A 336 12.49 6.15 16.45
CA GLU A 336 13.90 6.11 16.84
C GLU A 336 14.57 4.85 16.32
N LYS A 337 13.94 3.68 16.46
CA LYS A 337 14.45 2.43 15.88
C LYS A 337 14.57 2.48 14.35
N ALA A 338 13.61 3.12 13.67
CA ALA A 338 13.62 3.22 12.21
C ALA A 338 14.83 4.03 11.73
N LEU A 339 15.19 5.09 12.47
CA LEU A 339 16.34 5.95 12.15
C LEU A 339 17.66 5.47 12.76
N ALA A 340 17.64 4.66 13.82
CA ALA A 340 18.86 4.14 14.45
C ALA A 340 19.64 3.16 13.54
N GLY A 341 18.97 2.51 12.58
CA GLY A 341 19.62 1.68 11.56
C GLY A 341 20.61 2.42 10.65
N HIS A 342 20.78 3.74 10.85
CA HIS A 342 21.76 4.61 10.19
C HIS A 342 23.07 4.77 10.94
N HIS A 343 23.12 4.35 12.21
CA HIS A 343 24.22 4.69 13.12
C HIS A 343 25.08 3.49 13.55
N GLU A 344 24.93 2.31 12.96
CA GLU A 344 25.97 1.28 13.09
C GLU A 344 27.06 1.53 12.04
N PRO A 345 28.27 1.98 12.43
CA PRO A 345 29.41 1.94 11.54
C PRO A 345 29.63 0.47 11.18
N LYS A 346 29.79 0.17 9.91
CA LYS A 346 30.34 -1.13 9.48
C LYS A 346 31.70 -1.29 10.17
N LEU A 347 31.78 -2.17 11.16
CA LEU A 347 33.04 -2.64 11.76
C LEU A 347 33.73 -3.61 10.81
#